data_AF-A0AAV2QN34-F1
#
_entry.id   AF-A0AAV2QN34-F1
#
_cell.length_a   1.000
_cell.length_b   1.000
_cell.length_c   1.000
_cell.angle_alpha   90.00
_cell.angle_beta   90.00
_cell.angle_gamma   90.00
#
_symmetry.space_group_name_H-M   'P 1'
#
loop_
_entity.id
_entity.type
_entity.pdbx_description
1 polymer ?
#
loop_
_entity_poly.entity_id
_entity_poly.type
_entity_poly.pdbx_seq_one_letter_code
_entity_poly.pdbx_strand_id
1 'polypeptide(L)'
;RSRKITGSVWREEFDDRPDLLHVRTVTFVPGDVTHSTPIQLIEEEYGYCEDVEAHNAIQRRVFHIIEGRIQLLYHYGRHRLLQPTRSFIKPADRDPTSLTPDMTQGFQPDPSVPEPTMAVLWATLGEELEAESLAQEEVRRAVEETHTLRSTRTSEEHNITLLPDIFDTKRNQTVQTILQERQFREAHREEEVQKKKDEREGKVDIIAPYLPLASEGMSLAGSELVRETCLQDLQERLAIRANLMQDRLDQ
;
A
#
# COMPACT_ATOMS: atom_id res chain seq x y z
N ARG A 1 -13.16 10.59 5.86
CA ARG A 1 -13.49 9.46 6.77
C ARG A 1 -12.48 9.42 7.91
N SER A 2 -12.95 9.56 9.16
CA SER A 2 -12.14 9.46 10.38
C SER A 2 -12.64 8.28 11.22
N ARG A 3 -11.74 7.57 11.91
CA ARG A 3 -12.08 6.41 12.76
C ARG A 3 -11.46 6.59 14.14
N LYS A 4 -12.25 6.40 15.20
CA LYS A 4 -11.80 6.49 16.60
C LYS A 4 -12.32 5.28 17.37
N ILE A 5 -11.43 4.59 18.07
CA ILE A 5 -11.77 3.43 18.92
C ILE A 5 -11.49 3.82 20.36
N THR A 6 -12.53 3.79 21.21
CA THR A 6 -12.44 4.12 22.64
C THR A 6 -13.07 2.99 23.44
N GLY A 7 -12.25 2.07 23.95
CA GLY A 7 -12.73 0.87 24.65
C GLY A 7 -13.57 -0.02 23.73
N SER A 8 -14.80 -0.31 24.13
CA SER A 8 -15.78 -1.09 23.34
C SER A 8 -16.59 -0.26 22.34
N VAL A 9 -16.33 1.04 22.25
CA VAL A 9 -17.02 1.95 21.35
C VAL A 9 -16.14 2.27 20.15
N TRP A 10 -16.70 2.10 18.97
CA TRP A 10 -16.06 2.37 17.69
C TRP A 10 -16.87 3.41 16.94
N ARG A 11 -16.24 4.54 16.62
CA ARG A 11 -16.89 5.67 15.93
C ARG A 11 -16.23 5.91 14.59
N GLU A 12 -17.05 6.03 13.57
CA GLU A 12 -16.66 6.48 12.23
C GLU A 12 -17.36 7.78 11.88
N GLU A 13 -16.58 8.73 11.39
CA GLU A 13 -17.07 9.98 10.82
C GLU A 13 -16.85 9.91 9.30
N PHE A 14 -17.85 10.25 8.53
CA PHE A 14 -17.85 10.26 7.06
C PHE A 14 -18.04 11.67 6.56
N ASP A 15 -17.36 11.97 5.45
CA ASP A 15 -17.44 13.26 4.77
C ASP A 15 -18.12 13.01 3.41
N ASP A 16 -19.10 13.85 3.06
CA ASP A 16 -19.73 13.93 1.73
C ASP A 16 -20.24 12.60 1.14
N ARG A 17 -20.89 11.76 1.97
CA ARG A 17 -21.55 10.54 1.49
C ARG A 17 -22.87 10.86 0.76
N PRO A 18 -23.21 10.13 -0.33
CA PRO A 18 -24.42 10.37 -1.12
C PRO A 18 -25.71 10.03 -0.37
N ASP A 19 -25.64 9.09 0.58
CA ASP A 19 -26.73 8.69 1.46
C ASP A 19 -26.82 9.55 2.74
N LEU A 20 -26.07 10.65 2.82
CA LEU A 20 -26.05 11.62 3.92
C LEU A 20 -25.64 11.06 5.29
N LEU A 21 -25.17 9.81 5.36
CA LEU A 21 -24.60 9.23 6.58
C LEU A 21 -23.30 9.97 6.92
N HIS A 22 -23.26 10.66 8.06
CA HIS A 22 -22.09 11.42 8.48
C HIS A 22 -21.42 10.82 9.72
N VAL A 23 -22.16 10.14 10.60
CA VAL A 23 -21.58 9.46 11.77
C VAL A 23 -22.17 8.08 11.93
N ARG A 24 -21.31 7.10 12.20
CA ARG A 24 -21.69 5.77 12.67
C ARG A 24 -20.97 5.50 13.99
N THR A 25 -21.73 5.19 15.04
CA THR A 25 -21.19 4.76 16.33
C THR A 25 -21.63 3.33 16.58
N VAL A 26 -20.68 2.42 16.79
CA VAL A 26 -20.91 1.02 17.09
C VAL A 26 -20.45 0.74 18.50
N THR A 27 -21.30 0.06 19.27
CA THR A 27 -20.93 -0.46 20.59
C THR A 27 -20.86 -1.98 20.50
N PHE A 28 -19.71 -2.53 20.88
CA PHE A 28 -19.51 -3.97 21.01
C PHE A 28 -19.79 -4.41 22.44
N VAL A 29 -20.07 -5.71 22.60
CA VAL A 29 -20.12 -6.32 23.93
C VAL A 29 -18.77 -6.13 24.63
N PRO A 30 -18.74 -5.91 25.97
CA PRO A 30 -17.50 -5.63 26.69
C PRO A 30 -16.41 -6.69 26.43
N GLY A 31 -15.24 -6.23 25.97
CA GLY A 31 -14.09 -7.07 25.62
C GLY A 31 -13.15 -6.35 24.65
N ASP A 32 -12.07 -7.02 24.26
CA ASP A 32 -11.18 -6.53 23.20
C ASP A 32 -11.91 -6.60 21.85
N VAL A 33 -12.11 -5.43 21.23
CA VAL A 33 -12.80 -5.32 19.95
C VAL A 33 -11.98 -6.03 18.87
N THR A 34 -12.50 -7.15 18.41
CA THR A 34 -11.98 -7.94 17.28
C THR A 34 -13.11 -8.22 16.30
N HIS A 35 -12.81 -8.69 15.09
CA HIS A 35 -13.85 -9.00 14.09
C HIS A 35 -14.88 -10.04 14.55
N SER A 36 -14.54 -10.86 15.56
CA SER A 36 -15.42 -11.87 16.14
C SER A 36 -16.25 -11.36 17.32
N THR A 37 -15.98 -10.14 17.81
CA THR A 37 -16.78 -9.59 18.90
C THR A 37 -18.21 -9.31 18.45
N PRO A 38 -19.21 -9.75 19.23
CA PRO A 38 -20.60 -9.51 18.88
C PRO A 38 -20.92 -8.02 19.02
N ILE A 39 -21.63 -7.50 18.01
CA ILE A 39 -22.11 -6.13 17.98
C ILE A 39 -23.32 -6.04 18.91
N GLN A 40 -23.33 -5.08 19.83
CA GLN A 40 -24.45 -4.82 20.73
C GLN A 40 -25.40 -3.78 20.13
N LEU A 41 -24.85 -2.68 19.63
CA LEU A 41 -25.59 -1.51 19.18
C LEU A 41 -24.91 -0.89 17.96
N ILE A 42 -25.69 -0.48 16.96
CA ILE A 42 -25.24 0.37 15.86
C ILE A 42 -26.10 1.61 15.83
N GLU A 43 -25.48 2.78 15.89
CA GLU A 43 -26.13 4.08 15.76
C GLU A 43 -25.62 4.78 14.51
N GLU A 44 -26.53 5.19 13.64
CA GLU A 44 -26.23 5.89 12.40
C GLU A 44 -26.95 7.24 12.41
N GLU A 45 -26.20 8.30 12.15
CA GLU A 45 -26.71 9.68 12.11
C GLU A 45 -26.58 10.22 10.69
N TYR A 46 -27.68 10.78 10.19
CA TYR A 46 -27.86 11.24 8.83
C TYR A 46 -28.04 12.76 8.80
N GLY A 47 -27.52 13.37 7.74
CA GLY A 47 -27.71 14.78 7.43
C GLY A 47 -29.12 15.07 6.94
N TYR A 48 -29.52 16.33 7.02
CA TYR A 48 -30.82 16.78 6.52
C TYR A 48 -30.83 16.82 4.99
N CYS A 49 -31.89 16.28 4.39
CA CYS A 49 -32.16 16.36 2.95
C CYS A 49 -33.27 17.38 2.70
N GLU A 50 -33.06 18.35 1.81
CA GLU A 50 -34.07 19.37 1.48
C GLU A 50 -35.23 18.81 0.64
N ASP A 51 -35.00 17.71 -0.08
CA ASP A 51 -35.99 17.10 -1.00
C ASP A 51 -37.07 16.28 -0.27
N VAL A 52 -36.82 15.89 0.98
CA VAL A 52 -37.72 15.05 1.79
C VAL A 52 -38.29 15.88 2.94
N GLU A 53 -39.59 15.72 3.20
CA GLU A 53 -40.19 16.37 4.36
C GLU A 53 -39.51 15.90 5.65
N ALA A 54 -39.15 16.85 6.51
CA ALA A 54 -38.36 16.57 7.71
C ALA A 54 -38.96 15.47 8.61
N HIS A 55 -40.28 15.34 8.67
CA HIS A 55 -40.95 14.33 9.49
C HIS A 55 -40.91 12.91 8.89
N ASN A 56 -40.48 12.76 7.63
CA ASN A 56 -40.27 11.48 6.94
C ASN A 56 -38.78 11.18 6.74
N ALA A 57 -37.92 12.20 6.77
CA ALA A 57 -36.47 12.03 6.71
C ALA A 57 -35.92 11.51 8.04
N ILE A 58 -35.20 10.38 7.99
CA ILE A 58 -34.60 9.76 9.17
C ILE A 58 -33.32 10.53 9.52
N GLN A 59 -33.26 11.06 10.75
CA GLN A 59 -32.07 11.71 11.28
C GLN A 59 -31.14 10.71 11.94
N ARG A 60 -31.70 9.75 12.68
CA ARG A 60 -30.91 8.78 13.42
C ARG A 60 -31.57 7.41 13.41
N ARG A 61 -30.80 6.38 13.10
CA ARG A 61 -31.17 4.98 13.18
C ARG A 61 -30.38 4.32 14.30
N VAL A 62 -31.06 3.54 15.13
CA VAL A 62 -30.45 2.83 16.25
C VAL A 62 -30.87 1.37 16.18
N PHE A 63 -29.92 0.50 15.87
CA PHE A 63 -30.11 -0.94 15.80
C PHE A 63 -29.57 -1.60 17.07
N HIS A 64 -30.48 -2.03 17.95
CA HIS A 64 -30.15 -2.87 19.10
C HIS A 64 -30.09 -4.33 18.65
N ILE A 65 -28.90 -4.80 18.29
CA ILE A 65 -28.70 -6.11 17.67
C ILE A 65 -29.10 -7.24 18.62
N ILE A 66 -28.65 -7.15 19.88
CA ILE A 66 -28.87 -8.19 20.90
C ILE A 66 -30.31 -8.16 21.42
N GLU A 67 -30.88 -6.97 21.66
CA GLU A 67 -32.26 -6.84 22.16
C GLU A 67 -33.30 -7.09 21.07
N GLY A 68 -32.88 -7.15 19.81
CA GLY A 68 -33.79 -7.34 18.69
C GLY A 68 -34.68 -6.14 18.44
N ARG A 69 -34.20 -4.91 18.63
CA ARG A 69 -35.01 -3.68 18.48
C ARG A 69 -34.39 -2.71 17.49
N ILE A 70 -35.24 -1.96 16.80
CA ILE A 70 -34.86 -0.89 15.88
C ILE A 70 -35.56 0.38 16.35
N GLN A 71 -34.84 1.50 16.45
CA GLN A 71 -35.41 2.81 16.73
C GLN A 71 -35.02 3.79 15.63
N LEU A 72 -36.01 4.52 15.14
CA LEU A 72 -35.91 5.54 14.12
C LEU A 72 -36.29 6.88 14.75
N LEU A 73 -35.40 7.85 14.63
CA LEU A 73 -35.65 9.23 14.99
C LEU A 73 -35.65 10.06 13.70
N TYR A 74 -36.73 10.80 13.48
CA TYR A 74 -36.88 11.63 12.30
C TYR A 74 -36.44 13.08 12.57
N HIS A 75 -36.15 13.83 11.50
CA HIS A 75 -35.78 15.23 11.64
C HIS A 75 -36.94 16.08 12.21
N TYR A 76 -36.57 17.21 12.83
CA TYR A 76 -37.55 18.17 13.32
C TYR A 76 -38.34 18.77 12.16
N GLY A 77 -39.68 18.69 12.27
CA GLY A 77 -40.56 19.43 11.38
C GLY A 77 -40.38 20.94 11.53
N ARG A 78 -40.64 21.68 10.44
CA ARG A 78 -40.61 23.14 10.45
C ARG A 78 -41.55 23.68 11.55
N HIS A 79 -41.01 24.54 12.42
CA HIS A 79 -41.73 25.11 13.57
C HIS A 79 -42.23 24.09 14.62
N ARG A 80 -41.62 22.89 14.71
CA ARG A 80 -41.97 21.87 15.71
C ARG A 80 -40.85 21.71 16.73
N LEU A 81 -41.24 21.54 18.00
CA LEU A 81 -40.31 21.35 19.13
C LEU A 81 -40.01 19.88 19.42
N LEU A 82 -40.87 18.96 18.95
CA LEU A 82 -40.76 17.53 19.22
C LEU A 82 -40.44 16.79 17.92
N GLN A 83 -39.64 15.74 18.04
CA GLN A 83 -39.29 14.86 16.93
C GLN A 83 -40.27 13.68 16.86
N PRO A 84 -40.71 13.30 15.65
CA PRO A 84 -41.34 12.00 15.47
C PRO A 84 -40.34 10.90 15.77
N THR A 85 -40.82 9.82 16.38
CA THR A 85 -40.01 8.63 16.65
C THR A 85 -40.80 7.37 16.32
N ARG A 86 -40.08 6.30 16.00
CA ARG A 86 -40.67 4.99 15.80
C ARG A 86 -39.74 3.91 16.28
N SER A 87 -40.28 2.88 16.91
CA SER A 87 -39.53 1.71 17.32
C SER A 87 -40.24 0.43 16.90
N PHE A 88 -39.43 -0.54 16.51
CA PHE A 88 -39.84 -1.88 16.14
C PHE A 88 -39.17 -2.89 17.06
N ILE A 89 -39.92 -3.90 17.48
CA ILE A 89 -39.40 -5.14 18.03
C ILE A 89 -39.35 -6.14 16.88
N LYS A 90 -38.18 -6.70 16.61
CA LYS A 90 -37.98 -7.62 15.48
C LYS A 90 -38.76 -8.92 15.72
N PRO A 91 -39.52 -9.41 14.74
CA PRO A 91 -40.12 -10.74 14.80
C PRO A 91 -39.04 -11.81 14.81
N ALA A 92 -39.32 -12.94 15.47
CA ALA A 92 -38.37 -14.05 15.62
C ALA A 92 -37.91 -14.60 14.25
N ASP A 93 -38.84 -14.68 13.30
CA ASP A 93 -38.60 -15.20 11.95
C ASP A 93 -37.91 -14.18 11.04
N ARG A 94 -37.73 -12.92 11.50
CA ARG A 94 -37.23 -11.77 10.72
C ARG A 94 -38.05 -11.46 9.45
N ASP A 95 -39.23 -12.04 9.32
CA ASP A 95 -40.16 -11.72 8.25
C ASP A 95 -40.97 -10.47 8.61
N PRO A 96 -40.99 -9.42 7.75
CA PRO A 96 -41.69 -8.18 8.06
C PRO A 96 -43.21 -8.39 8.20
N THR A 97 -43.79 -9.32 7.45
CA THR A 97 -45.23 -9.66 7.49
C THR A 97 -45.68 -10.24 8.84
N SER A 98 -44.75 -10.80 9.62
CA SER A 98 -45.05 -11.37 10.94
C SER A 98 -45.16 -10.30 12.04
N LEU A 99 -45.02 -9.02 11.69
CA LEU A 99 -45.15 -7.90 12.61
C LEU A 99 -46.59 -7.72 13.09
N THR A 100 -46.79 -7.73 14.41
CA THR A 100 -48.06 -7.39 15.06
C THR A 100 -48.07 -5.93 15.54
N PRO A 101 -49.25 -5.31 15.73
CA PRO A 101 -49.34 -3.92 16.22
C PRO A 101 -48.57 -3.68 17.52
N ASP A 102 -48.59 -4.65 18.45
CA ASP A 102 -47.94 -4.57 19.76
C ASP A 102 -46.40 -4.53 19.69
N MET A 103 -45.84 -4.96 18.55
CA MET A 103 -44.40 -4.94 18.29
C MET A 103 -43.92 -3.61 17.69
N THR A 104 -44.83 -2.67 17.47
CA THR A 104 -44.52 -1.33 16.96
C THR A 104 -44.97 -0.27 17.94
N GLN A 105 -44.15 0.77 18.09
CA GLN A 105 -44.54 1.96 18.83
C GLN A 105 -44.10 3.18 18.03
N GLY A 106 -45.03 4.09 17.77
CA GLY A 106 -44.77 5.34 17.07
C GLY A 106 -45.17 6.52 17.93
N PHE A 107 -44.41 7.60 17.84
CA PHE A 107 -44.80 8.90 18.36
C PHE A 107 -44.80 9.90 17.22
N GLN A 108 -45.95 10.54 17.00
CA GLN A 108 -46.12 11.61 16.02
C GLN A 108 -46.61 12.88 16.73
N PRO A 109 -45.80 13.96 16.77
CA PRO A 109 -46.20 15.20 17.44
C PRO A 109 -47.43 15.89 16.84
N ASP A 110 -47.72 15.65 15.56
CA ASP A 110 -48.84 16.27 14.86
C ASP A 110 -50.06 15.33 14.85
N PRO A 111 -51.14 15.69 15.56
CA PRO A 111 -52.35 14.88 15.61
C PRO A 111 -53.12 14.85 14.28
N SER A 112 -52.76 15.72 13.32
CA SER A 112 -53.40 15.77 12.00
C SER A 112 -52.88 14.68 11.06
N VAL A 113 -51.70 14.13 11.34
CA VAL A 113 -51.09 13.07 10.53
C VAL A 113 -51.63 11.73 11.02
N PRO A 114 -52.31 10.95 10.17
CA PRO A 114 -52.83 9.65 10.57
C PRO A 114 -51.68 8.68 10.86
N GLU A 115 -51.95 7.74 11.76
CA GLU A 115 -51.03 6.62 11.96
C GLU A 115 -50.91 5.81 10.65
N PRO A 116 -49.70 5.34 10.32
CA PRO A 116 -49.47 4.61 9.08
C PRO A 116 -50.13 3.24 9.10
N THR A 117 -50.64 2.85 7.94
CA THR A 117 -51.23 1.53 7.73
C THR A 117 -50.19 0.43 7.98
N MET A 118 -50.63 -0.74 8.47
CA MET A 118 -49.77 -1.90 8.72
C MET A 118 -48.91 -2.29 7.49
N ALA A 119 -49.45 -2.19 6.28
CA ALA A 119 -48.70 -2.47 5.05
C ALA A 119 -47.47 -1.56 4.89
N VAL A 120 -47.58 -0.29 5.28
CA VAL A 120 -46.47 0.66 5.26
C VAL A 120 -45.45 0.28 6.34
N LEU A 121 -45.92 -0.11 7.53
CA LEU A 121 -45.04 -0.56 8.61
C LEU A 121 -44.25 -1.82 8.24
N TRP A 122 -44.85 -2.77 7.53
CA TRP A 122 -44.15 -3.94 6.99
C TRP A 122 -43.08 -3.56 5.98
N ALA A 123 -43.39 -2.65 5.05
CA ALA A 123 -42.42 -2.16 4.07
C ALA A 123 -41.24 -1.46 4.77
N THR A 124 -41.51 -0.54 5.70
CA THR A 124 -40.47 0.15 6.48
C THR A 124 -39.62 -0.84 7.27
N LEU A 125 -40.23 -1.83 7.94
CA LEU A 125 -39.47 -2.83 8.68
C LEU A 125 -38.58 -3.67 7.75
N GLY A 126 -39.06 -4.03 6.55
CA GLY A 126 -38.27 -4.74 5.56
C GLY A 126 -37.02 -3.95 5.16
N GLU A 127 -37.19 -2.68 4.83
CA GLU A 127 -36.07 -1.77 4.50
C GLU A 127 -35.07 -1.66 5.66
N GLU A 128 -35.54 -1.53 6.89
CA GLU A 128 -34.66 -1.41 8.06
C GLU A 128 -33.94 -2.72 8.43
N LEU A 129 -34.54 -3.88 8.17
CA LEU A 129 -33.88 -5.18 8.35
C LEU A 129 -32.76 -5.39 7.32
N GLU A 130 -32.97 -4.99 6.07
CA GLU A 130 -31.94 -5.00 5.04
C GLU A 130 -30.81 -4.02 5.38
N ALA A 131 -31.16 -2.80 5.80
CA ALA A 131 -30.19 -1.80 6.24
C ALA A 131 -29.38 -2.28 7.45
N GLU A 132 -30.00 -2.94 8.43
CA GLU A 132 -29.30 -3.55 9.57
C GLU A 132 -28.27 -4.59 9.10
N SER A 133 -28.64 -5.48 8.18
CA SER A 133 -27.74 -6.51 7.66
C SER A 133 -26.53 -5.90 6.95
N LEU A 134 -26.76 -4.92 6.09
CA LEU A 134 -25.71 -4.19 5.38
C LEU A 134 -24.79 -3.45 6.36
N ALA A 135 -25.37 -2.74 7.34
CA ALA A 135 -24.59 -2.04 8.35
C ALA A 135 -23.70 -3.01 9.16
N GLN A 136 -24.23 -4.18 9.57
CA GLN A 136 -23.43 -5.19 10.27
C GLN A 136 -22.27 -5.71 9.42
N GLU A 137 -22.49 -6.00 8.14
CA GLU A 137 -21.44 -6.46 7.23
C GLU A 137 -20.36 -5.39 7.02
N GLU A 138 -20.76 -4.15 6.80
CA GLU A 138 -19.84 -3.03 6.65
C GLU A 138 -18.98 -2.81 7.89
N VAL A 139 -19.61 -2.88 9.08
CA VAL A 139 -18.91 -2.77 10.36
C VAL A 139 -17.90 -3.91 10.52
N ARG A 140 -18.30 -5.16 10.25
CA ARG A 140 -17.37 -6.32 10.32
C ARG A 140 -16.18 -6.14 9.39
N ARG A 141 -16.42 -5.74 8.14
CA ARG A 141 -15.37 -5.47 7.15
C ARG A 141 -14.42 -4.37 7.62
N ALA A 142 -14.96 -3.28 8.17
CA ALA A 142 -14.18 -2.15 8.65
C ALA A 142 -13.35 -2.52 9.90
N VAL A 143 -13.90 -3.33 10.82
CA VAL A 143 -13.15 -3.85 11.97
C VAL A 143 -11.99 -4.72 11.51
N GLU A 144 -12.20 -5.63 10.56
CA GLU A 144 -11.13 -6.47 10.01
C GLU A 144 -10.05 -5.63 9.30
N GLU A 145 -10.45 -4.62 8.53
CA GLU A 145 -9.52 -3.66 7.91
C GLU A 145 -8.68 -2.94 8.98
N THR A 146 -9.29 -2.48 10.09
CA THR A 146 -8.53 -1.83 11.17
C THR A 146 -7.58 -2.79 11.89
N HIS A 147 -7.98 -4.06 12.04
CA HIS A 147 -7.15 -5.09 12.65
C HIS A 147 -5.94 -5.43 11.77
N THR A 148 -6.14 -5.59 10.46
CA THR A 148 -5.06 -5.83 9.49
C THR A 148 -4.10 -4.64 9.41
N LEU A 149 -4.60 -3.40 9.38
CA LEU A 149 -3.74 -2.20 9.44
C LEU A 149 -2.92 -2.14 10.72
N ARG A 150 -3.52 -2.51 11.86
CA ARG A 150 -2.80 -2.55 13.14
C ARG A 150 -1.71 -3.62 13.12
N SER A 151 -2.01 -4.82 12.61
CA SER A 151 -1.05 -5.92 12.57
C SER A 151 0.11 -5.63 11.59
N THR A 152 -0.16 -5.08 10.40
CA THR A 152 0.89 -4.68 9.46
C THR A 152 1.78 -3.60 10.07
N ARG A 153 1.18 -2.56 10.68
CA ARG A 153 1.94 -1.51 11.36
C ARG A 153 2.82 -2.05 12.49
N THR A 154 2.31 -2.97 13.31
CA THR A 154 3.14 -3.61 14.33
C THR A 154 4.29 -4.39 13.71
N SER A 155 4.07 -5.11 12.61
CA SER A 155 5.14 -5.83 11.90
C SER A 155 6.20 -4.89 11.33
N GLU A 156 5.78 -3.76 10.76
CA GLU A 156 6.66 -2.71 10.24
C GLU A 156 7.48 -2.04 11.37
N GLU A 157 6.85 -1.77 12.52
CA GLU A 157 7.52 -1.18 13.69
C GLU A 157 8.51 -2.17 14.33
N HIS A 158 8.26 -3.48 14.29
CA HIS A 158 9.22 -4.49 14.75
C HIS A 158 10.35 -4.74 13.74
N ASN A 159 10.05 -4.66 12.44
CA ASN A 159 11.00 -4.91 11.36
C ASN A 159 11.22 -3.66 10.52
N ILE A 160 11.78 -2.62 11.14
CA ILE A 160 12.06 -1.35 10.47
C ILE A 160 13.14 -1.57 9.41
N THR A 161 12.72 -1.70 8.15
CA THR A 161 13.61 -1.75 7.00
C THR A 161 13.78 -0.35 6.43
N LEU A 162 14.93 0.27 6.68
CA LEU A 162 15.28 1.53 6.02
C LEU A 162 15.71 1.22 4.59
N LEU A 163 14.90 1.65 3.63
CA LEU A 163 15.32 1.65 2.23
C LEU A 163 16.51 2.60 2.08
N PRO A 164 17.64 2.15 1.52
CA PRO A 164 18.77 3.03 1.26
C PRO A 164 18.35 4.10 0.25
N ASP A 165 18.79 5.34 0.48
CA ASP A 165 18.57 6.42 -0.47
C ASP A 165 19.21 6.07 -1.82
N ILE A 166 18.62 6.57 -2.91
CA ILE A 166 19.06 6.33 -4.28
C ILE A 166 20.52 6.80 -4.45
N PHE A 167 20.94 7.82 -3.69
CA PHE A 167 22.29 8.37 -3.72
C PHE A 167 23.21 7.86 -2.61
N ASP A 168 22.77 6.91 -1.77
CA ASP A 168 23.60 6.37 -0.69
C ASP A 168 24.71 5.48 -1.27
N THR A 169 25.90 6.05 -1.40
CA THR A 169 27.09 5.37 -1.95
C THR A 169 27.57 4.18 -1.12
N LYS A 170 27.13 4.05 0.14
CA LYS A 170 27.57 2.99 1.06
C LYS A 170 26.56 1.86 1.19
N ARG A 171 25.26 2.16 1.19
CA ARG A 171 24.22 1.13 1.40
C ARG A 171 23.59 0.68 0.10
N ASN A 172 23.59 1.54 -0.92
CA ASN A 172 23.01 1.20 -2.20
C ASN A 172 24.01 0.39 -3.05
N GLN A 173 23.70 -0.90 -3.21
CA GLN A 173 24.52 -1.82 -3.99
C GLN A 173 24.64 -1.37 -5.45
N THR A 174 23.59 -0.77 -6.04
CA THR A 174 23.65 -0.30 -7.43
C THR A 174 24.62 0.86 -7.60
N VAL A 175 24.73 1.74 -6.59
CA VAL A 175 25.70 2.84 -6.62
C VAL A 175 27.11 2.30 -6.45
N GLN A 176 27.29 1.31 -5.56
CA GLN A 176 28.59 0.66 -5.39
C GLN A 176 29.09 -0.02 -6.67
N THR A 177 28.22 -0.75 -7.38
CA THR A 177 28.62 -1.40 -8.63
C THR A 177 29.03 -0.39 -9.69
N ILE A 178 28.27 0.70 -9.86
CA ILE A 178 28.60 1.79 -10.79
C ILE A 178 29.94 2.43 -10.42
N LEU A 179 30.19 2.69 -9.13
CA LEU A 179 31.46 3.27 -8.68
C LEU A 179 32.64 2.34 -8.92
N GLN A 180 32.49 1.04 -8.66
CA GLN A 180 33.53 0.03 -8.91
C GLN A 180 33.85 -0.08 -10.40
N GLU A 181 32.83 -0.14 -11.25
CA GLU A 181 33.02 -0.15 -12.70
C GLU A 181 33.74 1.10 -13.20
N ARG A 182 33.40 2.27 -12.63
CA ARG A 182 34.07 3.53 -12.97
C ARG A 182 35.54 3.50 -12.57
N GLN A 183 35.84 3.06 -11.35
CA GLN A 183 37.22 2.92 -10.87
C GLN A 183 38.03 1.95 -11.74
N PHE A 184 37.45 0.81 -12.12
CA PHE A 184 38.12 -0.15 -13.01
C PHE A 184 38.41 0.45 -14.39
N ARG A 185 37.44 1.17 -14.97
CA ARG A 185 37.63 1.86 -16.26
C ARG A 185 38.69 2.96 -16.19
N GLU A 186 38.73 3.71 -15.10
CA GLU A 186 39.74 4.75 -14.87
C GLU A 186 41.13 4.15 -14.68
N ALA A 187 41.29 3.11 -13.86
CA ALA A 187 42.55 2.40 -13.67
C ALA A 187 43.07 1.78 -14.98
N HIS A 188 42.21 1.11 -15.75
CA HIS A 188 42.59 0.55 -17.05
C HIS A 188 43.01 1.65 -18.03
N ARG A 189 42.37 2.83 -18.01
CA ARG A 189 42.77 3.96 -18.83
C ARG A 189 44.14 4.51 -18.41
N GLU A 190 44.42 4.61 -17.12
CA GLU A 190 45.71 5.05 -16.59
C GLU A 190 46.84 4.08 -16.94
N GLU A 191 46.62 2.78 -16.80
CA GLU A 191 47.59 1.74 -17.18
C GLU A 191 47.91 1.79 -18.68
N GLU A 192 46.89 1.93 -19.53
CA GLU A 192 47.05 2.09 -20.98
C GLU A 192 47.87 3.35 -21.33
N VAL A 193 47.63 4.46 -20.65
CA VAL A 193 48.39 5.70 -20.84
C VAL A 193 49.84 5.51 -20.38
N GLN A 194 50.06 4.81 -19.26
CA GLN A 194 51.39 4.56 -18.72
C GLN A 194 52.19 3.62 -19.64
N LYS A 195 51.60 2.53 -20.13
CA LYS A 195 52.23 1.64 -21.13
C LYS A 195 52.65 2.42 -22.38
N LYS A 196 51.76 3.25 -22.92
CA LYS A 196 52.08 4.11 -24.08
C LYS A 196 53.21 5.08 -23.79
N LYS A 197 53.32 5.58 -22.56
CA LYS A 197 54.40 6.48 -22.14
C LYS A 197 55.72 5.72 -22.01
N ASP A 198 55.72 4.56 -21.36
CA ASP A 198 56.92 3.73 -21.20
C ASP A 198 57.44 3.21 -22.55
N GLU A 199 56.54 2.90 -23.50
CA GLU A 199 56.89 2.61 -24.90
C GLU A 199 57.58 3.80 -25.58
N ARG A 200 57.07 5.02 -25.41
CA ARG A 200 57.67 6.24 -26.00
C ARG A 200 59.02 6.57 -25.40
N GLU A 201 59.20 6.32 -24.11
CA GLU A 201 60.45 6.56 -23.39
C GLU A 201 61.47 5.43 -23.59
N GLY A 202 61.13 4.39 -24.36
CA GLY A 202 62.03 3.26 -24.65
C GLY A 202 62.30 2.35 -23.44
N LYS A 203 61.45 2.41 -22.41
CA LYS A 203 61.60 1.64 -21.16
C LYS A 203 61.05 0.21 -21.26
N VAL A 204 60.41 -0.14 -22.38
CA VAL A 204 59.90 -1.49 -22.64
C VAL A 204 61.04 -2.36 -23.14
N ASP A 205 61.49 -3.30 -22.31
CA ASP A 205 62.51 -4.28 -22.69
C ASP A 205 61.92 -5.34 -23.62
N ILE A 206 62.32 -5.29 -24.89
CA ILE A 206 61.87 -6.20 -25.95
C ILE A 206 62.53 -7.59 -25.79
N ILE A 207 63.70 -7.65 -25.14
CA ILE A 207 64.52 -8.87 -25.03
C ILE A 207 64.15 -9.66 -23.77
N ALA A 208 63.59 -9.02 -22.75
CA ALA A 208 63.23 -9.64 -21.47
C ALA A 208 62.45 -10.98 -21.56
N PRO A 209 61.46 -11.17 -22.44
CA PRO A 209 60.75 -12.45 -22.57
C PRO A 209 61.62 -13.61 -23.05
N TYR A 210 62.72 -13.31 -23.75
CA TYR A 210 63.65 -14.27 -24.33
C TYR A 210 64.85 -14.57 -23.42
N LEU A 211 65.09 -13.74 -22.39
CA LEU A 211 66.16 -13.96 -21.41
C LEU A 211 66.01 -15.29 -20.63
N PRO A 212 64.81 -15.73 -20.20
CA PRO A 212 64.66 -17.03 -19.54
C PRO A 212 64.92 -18.22 -20.47
N LEU A 213 64.74 -18.05 -21.78
CA LEU A 213 65.10 -19.05 -22.78
C LEU A 213 66.61 -19.09 -23.02
N ALA A 214 67.32 -18.01 -22.68
CA ALA A 214 68.76 -17.92 -22.74
C ALA A 214 69.42 -18.45 -21.44
N SER A 215 69.51 -19.78 -21.27
CA SER A 215 70.17 -20.35 -20.08
C SER A 215 71.70 -20.40 -20.20
N GLU A 216 72.39 -20.25 -19.06
CA GLU A 216 73.85 -20.36 -18.97
C GLU A 216 74.28 -21.81 -19.27
N GLY A 217 74.84 -22.05 -20.47
CA GLY A 217 75.32 -23.35 -20.92
C GLY A 217 74.66 -23.92 -22.19
N MET A 218 73.80 -23.15 -22.87
CA MET A 218 73.20 -23.61 -24.13
C MET A 218 74.23 -23.81 -25.26
N SER A 219 73.97 -24.84 -26.08
CA SER A 219 74.63 -25.08 -27.37
C SER A 219 74.50 -23.86 -28.29
N LEU A 220 75.55 -23.58 -29.08
CA LEU A 220 75.58 -22.47 -30.04
C LEU A 220 74.34 -22.44 -30.94
N ALA A 221 73.88 -23.62 -31.39
CA ALA A 221 72.67 -23.76 -32.21
C ALA A 221 71.37 -23.37 -31.48
N GLY A 222 71.29 -23.59 -30.16
CA GLY A 222 70.14 -23.16 -29.35
C GLY A 222 70.11 -21.65 -29.16
N SER A 223 71.28 -21.02 -29.01
CA SER A 223 71.39 -19.56 -28.93
C SER A 223 71.02 -18.86 -30.24
N GLU A 224 71.39 -19.46 -31.38
CA GLU A 224 71.04 -18.94 -32.71
C GLU A 224 69.53 -19.01 -32.96
N LEU A 225 68.88 -20.11 -32.54
CA LEU A 225 67.43 -20.26 -32.65
C LEU A 225 66.66 -19.22 -31.81
N VAL A 226 67.10 -18.96 -30.56
CA VAL A 226 66.48 -17.93 -29.71
C VAL A 226 66.68 -16.54 -30.31
N ARG A 227 67.84 -16.27 -30.93
CA ARG A 227 68.10 -15.02 -31.63
C ARG A 227 67.20 -14.85 -32.86
N GLU A 228 67.07 -15.89 -33.68
CA GLU A 228 66.23 -15.84 -34.89
C GLU A 228 64.76 -15.67 -34.55
N THR A 229 64.26 -16.36 -33.53
CA THR A 229 62.88 -16.21 -33.07
C THR A 229 62.60 -14.82 -32.50
N CYS A 230 63.52 -14.24 -31.72
CA CYS A 230 63.41 -12.86 -31.25
C CYS A 230 63.42 -11.84 -32.42
N LEU A 231 64.25 -12.05 -33.44
CA LEU A 231 64.33 -11.16 -34.60
C LEU A 231 63.07 -11.25 -35.48
N GLN A 232 62.54 -12.45 -35.69
CA GLN A 232 61.29 -12.65 -36.42
C GLN A 232 60.11 -11.98 -35.70
N ASP A 233 59.96 -12.19 -34.40
CA ASP A 233 58.90 -11.55 -33.62
C ASP A 233 59.01 -10.02 -33.62
N LEU A 234 60.23 -9.48 -33.57
CA LEU A 234 60.45 -8.03 -33.70
C LEU A 234 60.03 -7.51 -35.08
N GLN A 235 60.37 -8.22 -36.16
CA GLN A 235 59.98 -7.84 -37.51
C GLN A 235 58.47 -7.87 -37.70
N GLU A 236 57.80 -8.91 -37.21
CA GLU A 236 56.35 -9.04 -37.26
C GLU A 236 55.66 -7.90 -36.48
N ARG A 237 56.12 -7.59 -35.27
CA ARG A 237 55.58 -6.46 -34.48
C ARG A 237 55.75 -5.12 -35.17
N LEU A 238 56.92 -4.87 -35.79
CA LEU A 238 57.16 -3.63 -36.54
C LEU A 238 56.27 -3.54 -37.79
N ALA A 239 56.06 -4.65 -38.50
CA ALA A 239 55.16 -4.71 -39.65
C ALA A 239 53.71 -4.43 -39.23
N ILE A 240 53.22 -5.07 -38.17
CA ILE A 240 51.88 -4.83 -37.62
C ILE A 240 51.72 -3.35 -37.20
N ARG A 241 52.73 -2.76 -36.55
CA ARG A 241 52.70 -1.35 -36.14
C ARG A 241 52.72 -0.40 -37.34
N ALA A 242 53.47 -0.72 -38.39
CA ALA A 242 53.50 0.06 -39.63
C ALA A 242 52.11 0.05 -40.29
N ASN A 243 51.48 -1.12 -40.41
CA ASN A 243 50.13 -1.25 -40.95
C ASN A 243 49.12 -0.46 -40.10
N LEU A 244 49.18 -0.56 -38.77
CA LEU A 244 48.29 0.18 -37.87
C LEU A 244 48.48 1.72 -37.99
N MET A 245 49.70 2.18 -38.28
CA MET A 245 49.97 3.60 -38.52
C MET A 245 49.44 4.06 -39.89
N GLN A 246 49.56 3.23 -40.93
CA GLN A 246 48.97 3.51 -42.24
C GLN A 246 47.45 3.56 -42.17
N ASP A 247 46.81 2.57 -41.54
CA ASP A 247 45.34 2.53 -41.37
C ASP A 247 44.80 3.77 -40.62
N ARG A 248 45.58 4.35 -39.70
CA ARG A 248 45.21 5.59 -38.99
C ARG A 248 45.49 6.86 -39.78
N LEU A 249 46.38 6.83 -40.77
CA LEU A 249 46.67 7.96 -41.65
C LEU A 249 45.70 8.03 -42.83
N ASP A 250 45.20 6.87 -43.27
CA ASP A 250 44.23 6.74 -44.36
C ASP A 250 42.77 7.01 -43.91
N GLN A 251 42.53 7.10 -42.59
CA GLN A 251 41.28 7.57 -41.95
C GLN A 251 41.30 9.08 -41.71
#